data_AF-A0A956TLS8-F1
#
_entry.id   AF-A0A956TLS8-F1
#
_cell.length_a   1.000
_cell.length_b   1.000
_cell.length_c   1.000
_cell.angle_alpha   90.00
_cell.angle_beta   90.00
_cell.angle_gamma   90.00
#
_symmetry.space_group_name_H-M   'P 1'
#
loop_
_entity.id
_entity.type
_entity.pdbx_description
1 polymer ?
#
loop_
_entity_poly.entity_id
_entity_poly.type
_entity_poly.pdbx_seq_one_letter_code
_entity_poly.pdbx_strand_id
1 'polypeptide(L)'
;MFDVQSVGQLAETLESSEFELLRFIYRMDEHYTRFRRKKSSGEFRVLAAPNKQLKQAQKAFVKKYLQKIPLPEECTGFRPGMSILSNALPHCGKRFVFNTDIEDFFGSISSERVLGLYLRLGFAFPVACVLTELTTYIGCLPQGAPTSPYLANLIAYTMDMDLSEYCAANGWSYTRYCDDITISGDSTFTLADMRTISDLVELEGFCLNIKKTRFHKSNSTQKVSGLVVNSKPNLPRSKRRMIRAMFHQAERDPEAYKHRLKELENHLSQLSMLDPHTREVLKYRTVLNRLSSL
;
A
#
# COMPACT_ATOMS: atom_id res chain seq x y z
N MET A 1 -25.31 -0.37 1.38
CA MET A 1 -24.71 0.05 2.68
C MET A 1 -24.76 1.57 2.82
N PHE A 2 -24.51 2.33 1.75
CA PHE A 2 -24.71 3.78 1.76
C PHE A 2 -25.98 4.15 1.02
N ASP A 3 -26.73 5.11 1.55
CA ASP A 3 -27.98 5.61 0.98
C ASP A 3 -27.77 7.05 0.48
N VAL A 4 -27.05 7.19 -0.63
CA VAL A 4 -26.81 8.48 -1.29
C VAL A 4 -27.48 8.41 -2.65
N GLN A 5 -28.59 9.16 -2.77
CA GLN A 5 -29.54 9.04 -3.88
C GLN A 5 -29.37 10.13 -4.93
N SER A 6 -28.69 11.24 -4.61
CA SER A 6 -28.48 12.35 -5.55
C SER A 6 -27.06 12.92 -5.52
N VAL A 7 -26.68 13.58 -6.62
CA VAL A 7 -25.39 14.28 -6.73
C VAL A 7 -25.31 15.45 -5.73
N GLY A 8 -26.43 16.10 -5.41
CA GLY A 8 -26.51 17.12 -4.38
C GLY A 8 -26.16 16.61 -2.98
N GLN A 9 -26.75 15.46 -2.58
CA GLN A 9 -26.40 14.81 -1.32
C GLN A 9 -24.92 14.42 -1.27
N LEU A 10 -24.37 13.96 -2.39
CA LEU A 10 -22.93 13.70 -2.49
C LEU A 10 -22.12 14.98 -2.29
N ALA A 11 -22.45 16.06 -3.02
CA ALA A 11 -21.75 17.33 -2.95
C ALA A 11 -21.73 17.91 -1.53
N GLU A 12 -22.88 17.93 -0.85
CA GLU A 12 -22.99 18.34 0.56
C GLU A 12 -22.07 17.51 1.46
N THR A 13 -22.05 16.19 1.25
CA THR A 13 -21.22 15.29 2.05
C THR A 13 -19.72 15.49 1.80
N LEU A 14 -19.34 15.92 0.60
CA LEU A 14 -17.96 16.21 0.23
C LEU A 14 -17.54 17.64 0.55
N GLU A 15 -18.39 18.41 1.24
CA GLU A 15 -18.16 19.84 1.53
C GLU A 15 -17.89 20.64 0.24
N SER A 16 -18.67 20.34 -0.80
CA SER A 16 -18.54 20.90 -2.15
C SER A 16 -19.90 21.27 -2.74
N SER A 17 -19.94 21.74 -3.98
CA SER A 17 -21.17 22.01 -4.73
C SER A 17 -21.29 21.06 -5.92
N GLU A 18 -22.52 20.79 -6.37
CA GLU A 18 -22.73 19.98 -7.59
C GLU A 18 -21.97 20.57 -8.78
N PHE A 19 -21.99 21.89 -8.92
CA PHE A 19 -21.24 22.62 -9.95
C PHE A 19 -19.76 22.29 -9.91
N GLU A 20 -19.14 22.30 -8.74
CA GLU A 20 -17.69 22.04 -8.62
C GLU A 20 -17.37 20.56 -8.87
N LEU A 21 -18.22 19.62 -8.45
CA LEU A 21 -18.07 18.21 -8.81
C LEU A 21 -18.13 17.99 -10.32
N LEU A 22 -19.11 18.60 -11.00
CA LEU A 22 -19.23 18.53 -12.46
C LEU A 22 -18.05 19.21 -13.15
N ARG A 23 -17.59 20.35 -12.63
CA ARG A 23 -16.39 21.03 -13.15
C ARG A 23 -15.17 20.12 -13.13
N PHE A 24 -14.96 19.36 -12.04
CA PHE A 24 -13.87 18.39 -11.99
C PHE A 24 -13.96 17.35 -13.10
N ILE A 25 -15.17 16.83 -13.36
CA ILE A 25 -15.42 15.83 -14.39
C ILE A 25 -15.16 16.40 -15.80
N TYR A 26 -15.76 17.55 -16.11
CA TYR A 26 -15.62 18.17 -17.44
C TYR A 26 -14.20 18.64 -17.77
N ARG A 27 -13.37 18.89 -16.75
CA ARG A 27 -12.00 19.42 -16.91
C ARG A 27 -10.95 18.53 -16.23
N MET A 28 -11.17 17.22 -16.23
CA MET A 28 -10.35 16.27 -15.46
C MET A 28 -8.84 16.41 -15.72
N ASP A 29 -8.43 16.65 -16.96
CA ASP A 29 -7.02 16.86 -17.33
C ASP A 29 -6.40 18.12 -16.71
N GLU A 30 -7.18 19.17 -16.46
CA GLU A 30 -6.72 20.36 -15.73
C GLU A 30 -6.52 20.07 -14.23
N HIS A 31 -7.14 18.99 -13.74
CA HIS A 31 -7.14 18.61 -12.34
C HIS A 31 -6.15 17.49 -12.00
N TYR A 32 -5.49 16.88 -12.99
CA TYR A 32 -4.43 15.89 -12.78
C TYR A 32 -3.09 16.36 -13.33
N THR A 33 -2.05 16.23 -12.52
CA THR A 33 -0.67 16.41 -12.96
C THR A 33 -0.01 15.05 -13.16
N ARG A 34 0.45 14.79 -14.38
CA ARG A 34 1.22 13.59 -14.72
C ARG A 34 2.71 13.86 -14.56
N PHE A 35 3.42 12.94 -13.92
CA PHE A 35 4.86 13.05 -13.72
C PHE A 35 5.52 11.67 -13.68
N ARG A 36 6.81 11.61 -14.03
CA ARG A 36 7.57 10.37 -14.04
C ARG A 36 8.35 10.22 -12.74
N ARG A 37 8.32 9.04 -12.15
CA ARG A 37 9.17 8.67 -11.01
C ARG A 37 10.01 7.45 -11.35
N LYS A 38 11.30 7.51 -11.05
CA LYS A 38 12.21 6.38 -11.24
C LYS A 38 11.88 5.25 -10.25
N LYS A 39 11.72 4.03 -10.74
CA LYS A 39 11.64 2.79 -9.97
C LYS A 39 13.04 2.44 -9.45
N SER A 40 13.09 1.57 -8.44
CA SER A 40 14.35 0.97 -7.96
C SER A 40 15.06 0.15 -9.04
N SER A 41 14.32 -0.41 -10.01
CA SER A 41 14.87 -1.09 -11.19
C SER A 41 15.53 -0.16 -12.21
N GLY A 42 15.37 1.16 -12.08
CA GLY A 42 15.87 2.16 -13.03
C GLY A 42 14.86 2.61 -14.08
N GLU A 43 13.80 1.84 -14.32
CA GLU A 43 12.67 2.22 -15.18
C GLU A 43 11.88 3.41 -14.62
N PHE A 44 11.05 4.04 -15.43
CA PHE A 44 10.14 5.09 -14.96
C PHE A 44 8.71 4.57 -14.85
N ARG A 45 8.00 4.96 -13.78
CA ARG A 45 6.53 4.87 -13.71
C ARG A 45 5.92 6.23 -13.93
N VAL A 46 4.84 6.28 -14.71
CA VAL A 46 4.01 7.47 -14.85
C VAL A 46 3.03 7.50 -13.68
N LEU A 47 3.02 8.60 -12.95
CA LEU A 47 2.10 8.86 -11.85
C LEU A 47 1.15 9.98 -12.26
N ALA A 48 -0.05 9.96 -11.71
CA ALA A 48 -1.05 11.00 -11.91
C ALA A 48 -1.56 11.42 -10.53
N ALA A 49 -1.29 12.66 -10.13
CA ALA A 49 -1.74 13.20 -8.86
C ALA A 49 -2.81 14.28 -9.09
N PRO A 50 -3.93 14.22 -8.34
CA PRO A 50 -4.95 15.25 -8.39
C PRO A 50 -4.42 16.54 -7.78
N ASN A 51 -4.92 17.67 -8.27
CA ASN A 51 -4.65 19.00 -7.74
C ASN A 51 -5.24 19.15 -6.33
N LYS A 52 -4.97 20.30 -5.68
CA LYS A 52 -5.37 20.50 -4.28
C LYS A 52 -6.89 20.40 -4.07
N GLN A 53 -7.71 20.96 -4.96
CA GLN A 53 -9.16 20.97 -4.82
C GLN A 53 -9.75 19.56 -4.97
N LEU A 54 -9.44 18.85 -6.06
CA LEU A 54 -9.94 17.49 -6.28
C LEU A 54 -9.47 16.54 -5.17
N LYS A 55 -8.23 16.69 -4.72
CA LYS A 55 -7.67 15.91 -3.61
C LYS A 55 -8.41 16.14 -2.29
N GLN A 56 -8.95 17.33 -2.05
CA GLN A 56 -9.76 17.61 -0.85
C GLN A 56 -11.08 16.85 -0.91
N ALA A 57 -11.81 16.94 -2.03
CA ALA A 57 -13.07 16.20 -2.22
C ALA A 57 -12.86 14.68 -2.08
N GLN A 58 -11.82 14.13 -2.72
CA GLN A 58 -11.49 12.71 -2.63
C GLN A 58 -11.10 12.29 -1.20
N LYS A 59 -10.41 13.14 -0.43
CA LYS A 59 -10.10 12.87 1.00
C LYS A 59 -11.35 12.90 1.87
N ALA A 60 -12.26 13.85 1.64
CA ALA A 60 -13.55 13.90 2.33
C ALA A 60 -14.33 12.61 2.07
N PHE A 61 -14.36 12.14 0.82
CA PHE A 61 -14.98 10.88 0.44
C PHE A 61 -14.37 9.68 1.18
N VAL A 62 -13.04 9.57 1.19
CA VAL A 62 -12.31 8.51 1.91
C VAL A 62 -12.70 8.48 3.40
N LYS A 63 -12.65 9.64 4.07
CA LYS A 63 -12.94 9.74 5.51
C LYS A 63 -14.40 9.42 5.83
N LYS A 64 -15.33 9.86 4.98
CA LYS A 64 -16.76 9.67 5.22
C LYS A 64 -17.20 8.24 4.93
N TYR A 65 -16.69 7.63 3.87
CA TYR A 65 -17.19 6.37 3.32
C TYR A 65 -16.13 5.26 3.36
N LEU A 66 -15.05 5.39 2.57
CA LEU A 66 -14.17 4.24 2.28
C LEU A 66 -13.43 3.69 3.50
N GLN A 67 -12.98 4.54 4.44
CA GLN A 67 -12.27 4.10 5.65
C GLN A 67 -13.12 3.27 6.62
N LYS A 68 -14.45 3.31 6.48
CA LYS A 68 -15.38 2.60 7.38
C LYS A 68 -15.73 1.21 6.87
N ILE A 69 -15.37 0.89 5.63
CA ILE A 69 -15.68 -0.41 5.04
C ILE A 69 -14.65 -1.41 5.57
N PRO A 70 -15.09 -2.53 6.18
CA PRO A 70 -14.18 -3.55 6.68
C PRO A 70 -13.40 -4.19 5.51
N LEU A 71 -12.14 -4.52 5.78
CA LEU A 71 -11.26 -5.26 4.88
C LEU A 71 -10.85 -6.58 5.55
N PRO A 72 -10.44 -7.60 4.77
CA PRO A 72 -9.87 -8.83 5.31
C PRO A 72 -8.67 -8.52 6.22
N GLU A 73 -8.42 -9.36 7.21
CA GLU A 73 -7.33 -9.14 8.18
C GLU A 73 -5.95 -9.18 7.51
N GLU A 74 -5.84 -10.00 6.46
CA GLU A 74 -4.68 -10.25 5.64
C GLU A 74 -4.35 -9.08 4.70
N CYS A 75 -5.32 -8.18 4.46
CA CYS A 75 -5.12 -6.93 3.75
C CYS A 75 -4.50 -5.88 4.69
N THR A 76 -3.18 -5.78 4.65
CA THR A 76 -2.40 -4.89 5.53
C THR A 76 -1.95 -3.59 4.85
N GLY A 77 -1.91 -3.58 3.50
CA GLY A 77 -1.52 -2.41 2.72
C GLY A 77 -2.55 -1.29 2.80
N PHE A 78 -2.08 -0.04 2.94
CA PHE A 78 -2.93 1.17 2.96
C PHE A 78 -4.08 1.16 3.98
N ARG A 79 -3.98 0.33 5.01
CA ARG A 79 -4.95 0.23 6.10
C ARG A 79 -4.48 1.06 7.31
N PRO A 80 -5.33 1.93 7.89
CA PRO A 80 -4.99 2.66 9.11
C PRO A 80 -4.56 1.71 10.23
N GLY A 81 -3.46 2.03 10.91
CA GLY A 81 -2.89 1.22 11.99
C GLY A 81 -2.01 0.04 11.54
N MET A 82 -2.01 -0.31 10.25
CA MET A 82 -1.13 -1.34 9.70
C MET A 82 0.18 -0.74 9.19
N SER A 83 1.22 -1.57 9.12
CA SER A 83 2.56 -1.19 8.69
C SER A 83 3.24 -2.35 7.97
N ILE A 84 4.42 -2.09 7.40
CA ILE A 84 5.26 -3.16 6.86
C ILE A 84 5.64 -4.20 7.93
N LEU A 85 5.62 -3.83 9.22
CA LEU A 85 5.84 -4.76 10.32
C LEU A 85 4.64 -5.68 10.53
N SER A 86 3.43 -5.13 10.58
CA SER A 86 2.23 -5.96 10.73
C SER A 86 2.06 -6.92 9.55
N ASN A 87 2.46 -6.50 8.35
CA ASN A 87 2.52 -7.40 7.18
C ASN A 87 3.56 -8.52 7.33
N ALA A 88 4.74 -8.22 7.89
CA ALA A 88 5.84 -9.17 7.98
C ALA A 88 5.71 -10.18 9.13
N LEU A 89 5.01 -9.81 10.21
CA LEU A 89 4.89 -10.62 11.44
C LEU A 89 4.33 -12.04 11.21
N PRO A 90 3.25 -12.24 10.44
CA PRO A 90 2.68 -13.58 10.19
C PRO A 90 3.67 -14.57 9.55
N HIS A 91 4.68 -14.05 8.83
CA HIS A 91 5.64 -14.84 8.07
C HIS A 91 6.95 -15.11 8.81
N CYS A 92 7.06 -14.66 10.07
CA CYS A 92 8.29 -14.81 10.84
C CYS A 92 8.56 -16.25 11.25
N GLY A 93 9.80 -16.69 11.06
CA GLY A 93 10.26 -18.03 11.48
C GLY A 93 9.75 -19.19 10.61
N LYS A 94 9.04 -18.92 9.51
CA LYS A 94 8.44 -19.96 8.65
C LYS A 94 9.50 -20.68 7.79
N ARG A 95 9.29 -21.97 7.53
CA ARG A 95 10.22 -22.77 6.70
C ARG A 95 10.36 -22.25 5.27
N PHE A 96 9.30 -21.68 4.70
CA PHE A 96 9.36 -20.99 3.43
C PHE A 96 8.63 -19.64 3.45
N VAL A 97 9.03 -18.75 2.56
CA VAL A 97 8.34 -17.50 2.21
C VAL A 97 8.30 -17.40 0.69
N PHE A 98 7.09 -17.33 0.14
CA PHE A 98 6.78 -17.05 -1.25
C PHE A 98 6.30 -15.61 -1.36
N ASN A 99 6.97 -14.80 -2.17
CA ASN A 99 6.57 -13.43 -2.47
C ASN A 99 6.22 -13.33 -3.95
N THR A 100 5.12 -12.66 -4.25
CA THR A 100 4.76 -12.27 -5.61
C THR A 100 4.16 -10.87 -5.59
N ASP A 101 3.90 -10.32 -6.76
CA ASP A 101 3.47 -8.93 -6.96
C ASP A 101 2.41 -8.93 -8.05
N ILE A 102 1.37 -8.12 -7.91
CA ILE A 102 0.35 -7.96 -8.95
C ILE A 102 0.86 -6.98 -10.02
N GLU A 103 0.85 -7.42 -11.27
CA GLU A 103 1.25 -6.58 -12.39
C GLU A 103 0.27 -5.41 -12.59
N ASP A 104 0.84 -4.21 -12.63
CA ASP A 104 0.11 -2.94 -12.79
C ASP A 104 -1.16 -2.83 -11.94
N PHE A 105 -1.07 -3.18 -10.65
CA PHE A 105 -2.23 -3.32 -9.76
C PHE A 105 -3.27 -2.19 -9.89
N PHE A 106 -2.86 -0.92 -9.83
CA PHE A 106 -3.79 0.20 -9.99
C PHE A 106 -4.29 0.38 -11.44
N GLY A 107 -3.41 0.22 -12.44
CA GLY A 107 -3.76 0.40 -13.84
C GLY A 107 -4.66 -0.72 -14.39
N SER A 108 -4.59 -1.92 -13.80
CA SER A 108 -5.45 -3.07 -14.11
C SER A 108 -6.89 -2.91 -13.59
N ILE A 109 -7.14 -1.94 -12.71
CA ILE A 109 -8.47 -1.68 -12.15
C ILE A 109 -9.15 -0.60 -12.98
N SER A 110 -10.07 -1.05 -13.83
CA SER A 110 -10.78 -0.18 -14.77
C SER A 110 -11.91 0.63 -14.12
N SER A 111 -12.34 1.70 -14.80
CA SER A 111 -13.51 2.51 -14.43
C SER A 111 -14.78 1.68 -14.25
N GLU A 112 -14.98 0.65 -15.06
CA GLU A 112 -16.16 -0.22 -15.00
C GLU A 112 -16.17 -1.05 -13.71
N ARG A 113 -15.00 -1.56 -13.29
CA ARG A 113 -14.86 -2.27 -12.00
C ARG A 113 -15.13 -1.32 -10.83
N VAL A 114 -14.66 -0.08 -10.92
CA VAL A 114 -14.91 0.96 -9.89
C VAL A 114 -16.40 1.33 -9.84
N LEU A 115 -17.06 1.49 -10.98
CA LEU A 115 -18.51 1.71 -11.05
C LEU A 115 -19.28 0.55 -10.43
N GLY A 116 -18.92 -0.68 -10.79
CA GLY A 116 -19.52 -1.90 -10.23
C GLY A 116 -19.36 -1.99 -8.71
N LEU A 117 -18.20 -1.58 -8.17
CA LEU A 117 -17.98 -1.47 -6.74
C LEU A 117 -18.94 -0.46 -6.11
N TYR A 118 -19.06 0.77 -6.64
CA TYR A 118 -19.95 1.78 -6.07
C TYR A 118 -21.42 1.35 -6.07
N LEU A 119 -21.88 0.71 -7.15
CA LEU A 119 -23.22 0.14 -7.21
C LEU A 119 -23.42 -0.93 -6.13
N ARG A 120 -22.44 -1.84 -5.95
CA ARG A 120 -22.46 -2.86 -4.88
C ARG A 120 -22.48 -2.26 -3.48
N LEU A 121 -21.83 -1.11 -3.28
CA LEU A 121 -21.85 -0.37 -2.00
C LEU A 121 -23.20 0.33 -1.72
N GLY A 122 -24.08 0.43 -2.72
CA GLY A 122 -25.44 0.96 -2.62
C GLY A 122 -25.60 2.40 -3.10
N PHE A 123 -24.59 3.00 -3.74
CA PHE A 123 -24.75 4.32 -4.34
C PHE A 123 -25.72 4.26 -5.52
N ALA A 124 -26.64 5.23 -5.61
CA ALA A 124 -27.52 5.34 -6.76
C ALA A 124 -26.72 5.51 -8.06
N PHE A 125 -27.23 5.00 -9.19
CA PHE A 125 -26.49 4.98 -10.45
C PHE A 125 -25.87 6.32 -10.86
N PRO A 126 -26.59 7.47 -10.81
CA PRO A 126 -25.98 8.77 -11.14
C PRO A 126 -24.81 9.15 -10.20
N VAL A 127 -24.93 8.82 -8.91
CA VAL A 127 -23.89 9.08 -7.90
C VAL A 127 -22.69 8.18 -8.13
N ALA A 128 -22.90 6.91 -8.45
CA ALA A 128 -21.86 5.96 -8.77
C ALA A 128 -21.06 6.37 -10.02
N CYS A 129 -21.72 6.91 -11.05
CA CYS A 129 -21.05 7.48 -12.22
C CYS A 129 -20.17 8.67 -11.85
N VAL A 130 -20.71 9.66 -11.11
CA VAL A 130 -19.95 10.83 -10.65
C VAL A 130 -18.75 10.42 -9.80
N LEU A 131 -18.93 9.48 -8.86
CA LEU A 131 -17.83 8.97 -8.04
C LEU A 131 -16.77 8.25 -8.88
N THR A 132 -17.17 7.47 -9.88
CA THR A 132 -16.24 6.78 -10.79
C THR A 132 -15.37 7.80 -11.53
N GLU A 133 -15.98 8.81 -12.13
CA GLU A 133 -15.25 9.90 -12.80
C GLU A 133 -14.32 10.64 -11.83
N LEU A 134 -14.80 11.00 -10.64
CA LEU A 134 -13.98 11.70 -9.64
C LEU A 134 -12.82 10.87 -9.09
N THR A 135 -12.85 9.55 -9.21
CA THR A 135 -11.86 8.64 -8.59
C THR A 135 -11.03 7.83 -9.56
N THR A 136 -11.29 7.96 -10.86
CA THR A 136 -10.51 7.35 -11.94
C THR A 136 -9.90 8.42 -12.84
N TYR A 137 -8.89 8.06 -13.62
CA TYR A 137 -8.27 8.95 -14.57
C TYR A 137 -7.69 8.13 -15.72
N ILE A 138 -8.05 8.47 -16.96
CA ILE A 138 -7.68 7.70 -18.16
C ILE A 138 -8.13 6.23 -18.03
N GLY A 139 -9.37 6.02 -17.55
CA GLY A 139 -10.02 4.71 -17.51
C GLY A 139 -9.57 3.76 -16.40
N CYS A 140 -8.66 4.16 -15.50
CA CYS A 140 -8.22 3.31 -14.39
C CYS A 140 -7.97 4.09 -13.09
N LEU A 141 -7.59 3.40 -12.01
CA LEU A 141 -7.22 4.05 -10.76
C LEU A 141 -5.86 4.78 -10.89
N PRO A 142 -5.80 6.11 -10.67
CA PRO A 142 -4.55 6.84 -10.78
C PRO A 142 -3.63 6.60 -9.58
N GLN A 143 -2.36 6.36 -9.85
CA GLN A 143 -1.32 6.31 -8.82
C GLN A 143 -0.99 7.74 -8.33
N GLY A 144 -1.62 8.15 -7.23
CA GLY A 144 -1.43 9.46 -6.61
C GLY A 144 -2.70 10.06 -6.00
N ALA A 145 -3.87 9.57 -6.40
CA ALA A 145 -5.13 9.94 -5.78
C ALA A 145 -5.29 9.28 -4.39
N PRO A 146 -5.86 9.99 -3.40
CA PRO A 146 -6.08 9.48 -2.05
C PRO A 146 -7.13 8.36 -1.98
N THR A 147 -8.01 8.24 -2.98
CA THR A 147 -9.05 7.20 -3.07
C THR A 147 -8.52 5.88 -3.60
N SER A 148 -7.61 5.90 -4.59
CA SER A 148 -7.12 4.71 -5.28
C SER A 148 -6.68 3.57 -4.35
N PRO A 149 -5.90 3.82 -3.27
CA PRO A 149 -5.49 2.75 -2.37
C PRO A 149 -6.65 2.00 -1.71
N TYR A 150 -7.70 2.71 -1.31
CA TYR A 150 -8.86 2.13 -0.65
C TYR A 150 -9.74 1.38 -1.65
N LEU A 151 -9.99 1.99 -2.82
CA LEU A 151 -10.76 1.34 -3.89
C LEU A 151 -10.07 0.07 -4.39
N ALA A 152 -8.75 0.09 -4.54
CA ALA A 152 -7.98 -1.06 -4.96
C ALA A 152 -8.08 -2.22 -3.96
N ASN A 153 -8.01 -1.94 -2.65
CA ASN A 153 -8.20 -2.96 -1.62
C ASN A 153 -9.63 -3.53 -1.61
N LEU A 154 -10.65 -2.69 -1.81
CA LEU A 154 -12.05 -3.14 -1.86
C LEU A 154 -12.33 -4.01 -3.08
N ILE A 155 -11.71 -3.70 -4.22
CA ILE A 155 -11.85 -4.47 -5.46
C ILE A 155 -11.12 -5.81 -5.35
N ALA A 156 -9.98 -5.85 -4.65
CA ALA A 156 -9.22 -7.06 -4.36
C ALA A 156 -9.81 -7.90 -3.19
N TYR A 157 -10.96 -7.52 -2.62
CA TYR A 157 -11.52 -8.17 -1.43
C TYR A 157 -11.77 -9.67 -1.65
N THR A 158 -12.44 -10.05 -2.74
CA THR A 158 -12.75 -11.46 -3.02
C THR A 158 -11.47 -12.27 -3.23
N MET A 159 -10.52 -11.74 -4.00
CA MET A 159 -9.20 -12.34 -4.20
C MET A 159 -8.49 -12.61 -2.87
N ASP A 160 -8.52 -11.67 -1.93
CA ASP A 160 -7.90 -11.86 -0.62
C ASP A 160 -8.58 -12.96 0.19
N MET A 161 -9.92 -13.05 0.14
CA MET A 161 -10.68 -14.09 0.84
C MET A 161 -10.34 -15.47 0.28
N ASP A 162 -10.36 -15.63 -1.05
CA ASP A 162 -10.09 -16.91 -1.71
C ASP A 162 -8.64 -17.37 -1.48
N LEU A 163 -7.68 -16.44 -1.56
CA LEU A 163 -6.28 -16.73 -1.26
C LEU A 163 -6.06 -17.06 0.22
N SER A 164 -6.74 -16.36 1.13
CA SER A 164 -6.67 -16.66 2.56
C SER A 164 -7.22 -18.05 2.85
N GLU A 165 -8.39 -18.41 2.29
CA GLU A 165 -9.00 -19.72 2.46
C GLU A 165 -8.10 -20.84 1.91
N TYR A 166 -7.56 -20.67 0.70
CA TYR A 166 -6.63 -21.63 0.10
C TYR A 166 -5.37 -21.81 0.95
N CYS A 167 -4.78 -20.71 1.44
CA CYS A 167 -3.60 -20.77 2.28
C CYS A 167 -3.89 -21.42 3.63
N ALA A 168 -5.00 -21.08 4.27
CA ALA A 168 -5.41 -21.63 5.55
C ALA A 168 -5.62 -23.15 5.46
N ALA A 169 -6.27 -23.64 4.39
CA ALA A 169 -6.46 -25.06 4.13
C ALA A 169 -5.13 -25.84 4.01
N ASN A 170 -4.06 -25.18 3.56
CA ASN A 170 -2.72 -25.75 3.42
C ASN A 170 -1.80 -25.50 4.64
N GLY A 171 -2.31 -24.85 5.69
CA GLY A 171 -1.54 -24.48 6.88
C GLY A 171 -0.53 -23.35 6.63
N TRP A 172 -0.83 -22.45 5.70
CA TRP A 172 -0.01 -21.29 5.34
C TRP A 172 -0.62 -19.99 5.85
N SER A 173 0.24 -19.00 6.01
CA SER A 173 -0.14 -17.61 6.30
C SER A 173 -0.10 -16.82 5.01
N TYR A 174 -1.13 -16.03 4.76
CA TYR A 174 -1.27 -15.12 3.63
C TYR A 174 -1.34 -13.67 4.12
N THR A 175 -0.68 -12.76 3.42
CA THR A 175 -0.91 -11.31 3.55
C THR A 175 -0.76 -10.62 2.20
N ARG A 176 -1.46 -9.49 2.04
CA ARG A 176 -1.26 -8.56 0.92
C ARG A 176 -0.97 -7.15 1.41
N TYR A 177 0.15 -6.60 0.94
CA TYR A 177 0.55 -5.21 1.16
C TYR A 177 0.58 -4.46 -0.16
N CYS A 178 -0.53 -3.79 -0.49
CA CYS A 178 -0.72 -3.15 -1.79
C CYS A 178 -0.79 -4.21 -2.91
N ASP A 179 0.17 -4.18 -3.84
CA ASP A 179 0.42 -5.13 -4.92
C ASP A 179 1.27 -6.33 -4.48
N ASP A 180 2.01 -6.24 -3.37
CA ASP A 180 2.85 -7.34 -2.86
C ASP A 180 2.00 -8.39 -2.13
N ILE A 181 2.00 -9.63 -2.61
CA ILE A 181 1.42 -10.80 -1.94
C ILE A 181 2.53 -11.61 -1.29
N THR A 182 2.31 -12.05 -0.06
CA THR A 182 3.22 -12.94 0.67
C THR A 182 2.47 -14.15 1.23
N ILE A 183 3.01 -15.34 0.93
CA ILE A 183 2.55 -16.62 1.47
C ILE A 183 3.71 -17.29 2.18
N SER A 184 3.48 -17.89 3.34
CA SER A 184 4.54 -18.58 4.08
C SER A 184 3.99 -19.75 4.88
N GLY A 185 4.80 -20.75 5.12
CA GLY A 185 4.37 -21.88 5.93
C GLY A 185 5.48 -22.84 6.27
N ASP A 186 5.07 -23.91 6.94
CA ASP A 186 5.96 -24.98 7.38
C ASP A 186 5.74 -26.29 6.61
N SER A 187 4.62 -26.41 5.90
CA SER A 187 4.31 -27.48 4.95
C SER A 187 4.96 -27.23 3.57
N THR A 188 4.89 -28.23 2.69
CA THR A 188 5.49 -28.19 1.36
C THR A 188 4.72 -27.25 0.43
N PHE A 189 5.42 -26.37 -0.29
CA PHE A 189 4.86 -25.53 -1.34
C PHE A 189 5.39 -26.00 -2.70
N THR A 190 4.50 -26.25 -3.67
CA THR A 190 4.81 -26.83 -4.97
C THR A 190 4.53 -25.88 -6.12
N LEU A 191 4.90 -26.29 -7.34
CA LEU A 191 4.54 -25.55 -8.56
C LEU A 191 3.03 -25.62 -8.85
N ALA A 192 2.34 -26.67 -8.41
CA ALA A 192 0.89 -26.76 -8.55
C ALA A 192 0.20 -25.67 -7.70
N ASP A 193 0.70 -25.45 -6.48
CA ASP A 193 0.18 -24.39 -5.60
C ASP A 193 0.39 -23.01 -6.19
N MET A 194 1.57 -22.75 -6.77
CA MET A 194 1.84 -21.50 -7.48
C MET A 194 0.85 -21.28 -8.63
N ARG A 195 0.51 -22.34 -9.37
CA ARG A 195 -0.47 -22.28 -10.45
C ARG A 195 -1.86 -21.97 -9.91
N THR A 196 -2.31 -22.67 -8.88
CA THR A 196 -3.60 -22.41 -8.24
C THR A 196 -3.70 -20.98 -7.72
N ILE A 197 -2.64 -20.45 -7.11
CA ILE A 197 -2.58 -19.04 -6.68
C ILE A 197 -2.69 -18.09 -7.88
N SER A 198 -2.02 -18.38 -9.00
CA SER A 198 -2.16 -17.60 -10.23
C SER A 198 -3.59 -17.62 -10.76
N ASP A 199 -4.20 -18.81 -10.82
CA ASP A 199 -5.56 -19.00 -11.32
C ASP A 199 -6.59 -18.22 -10.46
N LEU A 200 -6.43 -18.20 -9.13
CA LEU A 200 -7.27 -17.42 -8.21
C LEU A 200 -7.11 -15.90 -8.41
N VAL A 201 -5.89 -15.43 -8.66
CA VAL A 201 -5.62 -14.01 -8.94
C VAL A 201 -6.20 -13.60 -10.30
N GLU A 202 -6.08 -14.47 -11.30
CA GLU A 202 -6.60 -14.26 -12.66
C GLU A 202 -8.14 -14.27 -12.71
N LEU A 203 -8.78 -15.12 -11.90
CA LEU A 203 -10.25 -15.15 -11.77
C LEU A 203 -10.82 -13.79 -11.35
N GLU A 204 -10.09 -13.05 -10.49
CA GLU A 204 -10.47 -11.73 -10.00
C GLU A 204 -9.94 -10.58 -10.88
N GLY A 205 -9.49 -10.89 -12.10
CA GLY A 205 -9.08 -9.91 -13.10
C GLY A 205 -7.75 -9.23 -12.80
N PHE A 206 -6.84 -9.92 -12.10
CA PHE A 206 -5.47 -9.48 -11.83
C PHE A 206 -4.46 -10.48 -12.44
N CYS A 207 -3.20 -10.07 -12.57
CA CYS A 207 -2.14 -10.95 -13.07
C CYS A 207 -0.93 -10.92 -12.15
N LEU A 208 -0.27 -12.07 -11.96
CA LEU A 208 0.98 -12.12 -11.20
C LEU A 208 2.19 -11.68 -12.02
N ASN A 209 3.06 -10.89 -11.39
CA ASN A 209 4.34 -10.51 -11.91
C ASN A 209 5.38 -11.61 -11.67
N ILE A 210 5.48 -12.52 -12.64
CA ILE A 210 6.42 -13.66 -12.58
C ILE A 210 7.88 -13.19 -12.39
N LYS A 211 8.27 -12.04 -12.98
CA LYS A 211 9.63 -11.49 -12.84
C LYS A 211 9.96 -11.04 -11.42
N LYS A 212 8.95 -10.65 -10.63
CA LYS A 212 9.09 -10.27 -9.21
C LYS A 212 8.78 -11.42 -8.25
N THR A 213 8.31 -12.56 -8.75
CA THR A 213 8.00 -13.73 -7.93
C THR A 213 9.28 -14.37 -7.36
N ARG A 214 9.31 -14.62 -6.05
CA ARG A 214 10.47 -15.17 -5.34
C ARG A 214 10.03 -16.23 -4.35
N PHE A 215 10.83 -17.28 -4.22
CA PHE A 215 10.63 -18.33 -3.22
C PHE A 215 11.89 -18.46 -2.36
N HIS A 216 11.73 -18.34 -1.04
CA HIS A 216 12.82 -18.33 -0.06
C HIS A 216 12.62 -19.44 0.97
N LYS A 217 13.62 -20.32 1.11
CA LYS A 217 13.69 -21.31 2.18
C LYS A 217 14.36 -20.73 3.42
N SER A 218 14.13 -21.34 4.58
CA SER A 218 14.66 -20.90 5.88
C SER A 218 16.20 -20.83 5.97
N ASN A 219 16.92 -21.59 5.14
CA ASN A 219 18.37 -21.53 5.03
C ASN A 219 18.90 -20.34 4.21
N SER A 220 18.01 -19.56 3.60
CA SER A 220 18.31 -18.35 2.84
C SER A 220 17.69 -17.14 3.53
N THR A 221 18.12 -15.92 3.18
CA THR A 221 17.48 -14.71 3.73
C THR A 221 16.05 -14.59 3.20
N GLN A 222 15.07 -14.72 4.07
CA GLN A 222 13.65 -14.50 3.78
C GLN A 222 13.30 -13.05 4.02
N LYS A 223 12.55 -12.43 3.10
CA LYS A 223 12.15 -11.03 3.18
C LYS A 223 10.67 -10.84 2.95
N VAL A 224 10.06 -9.92 3.70
CA VAL A 224 8.67 -9.48 3.50
C VAL A 224 8.63 -7.97 3.64
N SER A 225 8.09 -7.27 2.65
CA SER A 225 8.02 -5.79 2.61
C SER A 225 9.34 -5.08 2.98
N GLY A 226 10.46 -5.67 2.57
CA GLY A 226 11.81 -5.16 2.84
C GLY A 226 12.40 -5.47 4.22
N LEU A 227 11.69 -6.17 5.09
CA LEU A 227 12.16 -6.70 6.37
C LEU A 227 12.65 -8.14 6.22
N VAL A 228 13.69 -8.52 6.95
CA VAL A 228 14.13 -9.92 7.11
C VAL A 228 13.25 -10.60 8.16
N VAL A 229 12.77 -11.80 7.86
CA VAL A 229 11.77 -12.50 8.71
C VAL A 229 12.19 -13.90 9.17
N ASN A 230 13.44 -14.32 8.95
CA ASN A 230 13.92 -15.67 9.30
C ASN A 230 13.67 -16.10 10.76
N SER A 231 13.58 -15.16 11.70
CA SER A 231 13.31 -15.46 13.12
C SER A 231 12.47 -14.38 13.76
N LYS A 232 12.88 -13.12 13.61
CA LYS A 232 12.11 -11.93 13.97
C LYS A 232 12.24 -10.86 12.88
N PRO A 233 11.26 -9.96 12.74
CA PRO A 233 11.35 -8.83 11.82
C PRO A 233 12.62 -8.02 12.10
N ASN A 234 13.42 -7.79 11.07
CA ASN A 234 14.64 -7.01 11.20
C ASN A 234 14.96 -6.25 9.91
N LEU A 235 15.71 -5.16 9.99
CA LEU A 235 16.24 -4.53 8.79
C LEU A 235 17.33 -5.41 8.16
N PRO A 236 17.45 -5.43 6.83
CA PRO A 236 18.59 -6.06 6.15
C PRO A 236 19.92 -5.52 6.70
N ARG A 237 20.92 -6.40 6.85
CA ARG A 237 22.24 -6.05 7.41
C ARG A 237 22.88 -4.85 6.70
N SER A 238 22.76 -4.77 5.37
CA SER A 238 23.26 -3.66 4.57
C SER A 238 22.61 -2.33 4.94
N LYS A 239 21.28 -2.31 5.09
CA LYS A 239 20.51 -1.12 5.50
C LYS A 239 20.87 -0.70 6.92
N ARG A 240 20.98 -1.65 7.84
CA ARG A 240 21.37 -1.37 9.24
C ARG A 240 22.79 -0.81 9.35
N ARG A 241 23.74 -1.32 8.53
CA ARG A 241 25.10 -0.79 8.43
C ARG A 241 25.12 0.65 7.91
N MET A 242 24.33 0.94 6.89
CA MET A 242 24.19 2.29 6.33
C MET A 242 23.62 3.28 7.36
N ILE A 243 22.54 2.91 8.06
CA ILE A 243 21.95 3.75 9.12
C ILE A 243 22.98 4.05 10.21
N ARG A 244 23.71 3.02 10.67
CA ARG A 244 24.77 3.19 11.66
C ARG A 244 25.86 4.18 11.22
N ALA A 245 26.29 4.09 9.97
CA ALA A 245 27.28 5.00 9.41
C ALA A 245 26.76 6.44 9.34
N MET A 246 25.49 6.64 8.99
CA MET A 246 24.86 7.96 8.97
C MET A 246 24.77 8.58 10.37
N PHE A 247 24.30 7.83 11.36
CA PHE A 247 24.20 8.33 12.74
C PHE A 247 25.58 8.60 13.35
N HIS A 248 26.58 7.78 13.04
CA HIS A 248 27.96 8.03 13.47
C HIS A 248 28.52 9.33 12.88
N GLN A 249 28.25 9.61 11.60
CA GLN A 249 28.70 10.85 10.96
C GLN A 249 27.96 12.06 11.53
N ALA A 250 26.64 11.95 11.74
CA ALA A 250 25.84 13.02 12.32
C ALA A 250 26.20 13.32 13.80
N GLU A 251 26.67 12.32 14.54
CA GLU A 251 27.20 12.49 15.90
C GLU A 251 28.56 13.23 15.91
N ARG A 252 29.40 12.97 14.90
CA ARG A 252 30.74 13.57 14.76
C ARG A 252 30.69 14.99 14.21
N ASP A 253 29.80 15.26 13.26
CA ASP A 253 29.64 16.57 12.60
C ASP A 253 28.16 16.94 12.47
N PRO A 254 27.55 17.46 13.55
CA PRO A 254 26.12 17.77 13.57
C PRO A 254 25.70 18.84 12.56
N GLU A 255 26.50 19.91 12.39
CA GLU A 255 26.17 21.02 11.49
C GLU A 255 26.09 20.56 10.03
N ALA A 256 27.04 19.74 9.58
CA ALA A 256 27.03 19.17 8.24
C ALA A 256 25.81 18.26 7.98
N TYR A 257 25.19 17.72 9.04
CA TYR A 257 24.09 16.75 8.95
C TYR A 257 22.70 17.32 9.22
N LYS A 258 22.59 18.60 9.60
CA LYS A 258 21.31 19.29 9.87
C LYS A 258 20.32 19.19 8.69
N HIS A 259 20.82 19.32 7.46
CA HIS A 259 19.99 19.20 6.25
C HIS A 259 19.39 17.79 6.02
N ARG A 260 19.93 16.75 6.70
CA ARG A 260 19.47 15.35 6.62
C ARG A 260 18.62 14.92 7.82
N LEU A 261 18.23 15.85 8.69
CA LEU A 261 17.46 15.56 9.91
C LEU A 261 16.24 14.66 9.62
N LYS A 262 15.43 15.03 8.61
CA LYS A 262 14.25 14.28 8.21
C LYS A 262 14.57 12.85 7.73
N GLU A 263 15.72 12.64 7.10
CA GLU A 263 16.16 11.31 6.67
C GLU A 263 16.55 10.45 7.86
N LEU A 264 17.29 11.02 8.83
CA LEU A 264 17.66 10.35 10.07
C LEU A 264 16.44 10.02 10.93
N GLU A 265 15.47 10.92 11.04
CA GLU A 265 14.18 10.69 11.70
C GLU A 265 13.43 9.50 11.08
N ASN A 266 13.37 9.44 9.75
CA ASN A 266 12.76 8.31 9.04
C ASN A 266 13.47 6.99 9.34
N HIS A 267 14.81 6.98 9.40
CA HIS A 267 15.57 5.79 9.76
C HIS A 267 15.38 5.38 11.22
N LEU A 268 15.33 6.33 12.14
CA LEU A 268 15.05 6.05 13.55
C LEU A 268 13.63 5.51 13.73
N SER A 269 12.65 6.06 13.02
CA SER A 269 11.27 5.58 13.02
C SER A 269 11.20 4.12 12.56
N GLN A 270 11.91 3.76 11.48
CA GLN A 270 12.00 2.37 11.01
C GLN A 270 12.60 1.42 12.05
N LEU A 271 13.65 1.84 12.75
CA LEU A 271 14.26 1.02 13.82
C LEU A 271 13.34 0.92 15.05
N SER A 272 12.73 2.04 15.44
CA SER A 272 11.84 2.12 16.60
C SER A 272 10.57 1.31 16.41
N MET A 273 10.07 1.20 15.18
CA MET A 273 8.95 0.34 14.83
C MET A 273 9.26 -1.14 15.12
N LEU A 274 10.51 -1.58 14.91
CA LEU A 274 10.92 -2.97 15.16
C LEU A 274 11.15 -3.24 16.65
N ASP A 275 11.89 -2.35 17.33
CA ASP A 275 12.14 -2.42 18.77
C ASP A 275 12.60 -1.04 19.29
N PRO A 276 11.74 -0.29 19.99
CA PRO A 276 12.01 1.07 20.43
C PRO A 276 12.97 1.16 21.62
N HIS A 277 13.24 0.04 22.32
CA HIS A 277 13.99 0.03 23.57
C HIS A 277 15.44 -0.43 23.40
N THR A 278 15.87 -0.73 22.18
CA THR A 278 17.26 -1.09 21.93
C THR A 278 18.23 0.05 22.26
N ARG A 279 19.42 -0.30 22.78
CA ARG A 279 20.51 0.65 23.03
C ARG A 279 20.86 1.49 21.81
N GLU A 280 20.75 0.91 20.61
CA GLU A 280 20.97 1.59 19.33
C GLU A 280 19.93 2.70 19.10
N VAL A 281 18.64 2.41 19.25
CA VAL A 281 17.56 3.39 19.08
C VAL A 281 17.66 4.51 20.11
N LEU A 282 17.92 4.17 21.38
CA LEU A 282 18.09 5.18 22.44
C LEU A 282 19.27 6.10 22.14
N LYS A 283 20.41 5.56 21.71
CA LYS A 283 21.58 6.36 21.28
C LYS A 283 21.21 7.31 20.13
N TYR A 284 20.54 6.81 19.11
CA TYR A 284 20.18 7.59 17.92
C TYR A 284 19.17 8.68 18.22
N ARG A 285 18.26 8.47 19.17
CA ARG A 285 17.35 9.51 19.67
C ARG A 285 18.11 10.66 20.31
N THR A 286 19.14 10.39 21.09
CA THR A 286 20.02 11.43 21.67
C THR A 286 20.73 12.25 20.59
N VAL A 287 21.23 11.59 19.54
CA VAL A 287 21.88 12.27 18.40
C VAL A 287 20.88 13.21 17.70
N LEU A 288 19.65 12.74 17.43
CA LEU A 288 18.61 13.58 16.83
C LEU A 288 18.24 14.77 17.69
N ASN A 289 18.03 14.58 19.00
CA ASN A 289 17.68 15.68 19.90
C ASN A 289 18.74 16.79 19.87
N ARG A 290 20.02 16.41 19.79
CA ARG A 290 21.12 17.37 19.65
C ARG A 290 21.06 18.12 18.32
N LEU A 291 20.82 17.40 17.21
CA LEU A 291 20.67 18.01 15.88
C LEU A 291 19.47 18.95 15.78
N SER A 292 18.34 18.60 16.40
CA SER A 292 17.14 19.44 16.41
C SER A 292 17.31 20.72 17.25
N SER A 293 18.29 20.75 18.16
CA SER A 293 18.59 21.91 19.01
C SER A 293 19.58 22.91 18.41
N LEU A 294 20.20 22.57 17.26
CA LEU A 294 21.09 23.44 16.49
C LEU A 294 20.28 24.25 15.48
#